data_AF-F8P971-F1
#
_entry.id   AF-F8P971-F1
#
_cell.length_a   1.000
_cell.length_b   1.000
_cell.length_c   1.000
_cell.angle_alpha   90.00
_cell.angle_beta   90.00
_cell.angle_gamma   90.00
#
_symmetry.space_group_name_H-M   'P 1'
#
loop_
_entity.id
_entity.type
_entity.pdbx_description
1 polymer ?
#
loop_
_entity_poly.entity_id
_entity_poly.type
_entity_poly.pdbx_seq_one_letter_code
_entity_poly.pdbx_strand_id
1 'polypeptide(L)'
;MPTSNMPTTPSHAATSSGAPPTYALPYDQLFHLARDHFLATSDGALRALLGEFKDHGLVVSSATGEQSTEVMWIPMRRERLIRVLETLGDT
;
A
#
# COMPACT_ATOMS: atom_id res chain seq x y z
N MET A 1 -7.82 -30.11 -34.26
CA MET A 1 -8.64 -29.46 -33.21
C MET A 1 -7.72 -28.52 -32.42
N PRO A 2 -7.73 -27.20 -32.63
CA PRO A 2 -6.92 -26.29 -31.81
C PRO A 2 -7.60 -26.05 -30.46
N THR A 3 -6.86 -26.24 -29.37
CA THR A 3 -7.30 -25.98 -27.99
C THR A 3 -7.42 -24.49 -27.75
N SER A 4 -8.60 -24.06 -27.29
CA SER A 4 -8.94 -22.66 -27.00
C SER A 4 -8.15 -22.16 -25.78
N ASN A 5 -7.36 -21.10 -25.97
CA ASN A 5 -6.62 -20.44 -24.90
C ASN A 5 -7.58 -19.50 -24.16
N MET A 6 -8.03 -19.89 -22.96
CA MET A 6 -8.84 -19.03 -22.07
C MET A 6 -8.01 -17.82 -21.60
N PRO A 7 -8.52 -16.58 -21.70
CA PRO A 7 -7.89 -15.43 -21.07
C PRO A 7 -8.06 -15.52 -19.55
N THR A 8 -6.93 -15.47 -18.83
CA THR A 8 -6.85 -15.41 -17.38
C THR A 8 -7.54 -14.12 -16.86
N THR A 9 -8.19 -14.23 -15.72
CA THR A 9 -8.87 -13.17 -14.96
C THR A 9 -8.07 -11.85 -14.87
N PRO A 10 -8.75 -10.68 -14.76
CA PRO A 10 -8.07 -9.41 -14.59
C PRO A 10 -7.36 -9.38 -13.24
N SER A 11 -6.03 -9.39 -13.28
CA SER A 11 -5.19 -9.01 -12.14
C SER A 11 -5.53 -7.57 -11.75
N HIS A 12 -6.17 -7.37 -10.61
CA HIS A 12 -6.45 -6.03 -10.07
C HIS A 12 -5.25 -5.43 -9.31
N ALA A 13 -4.15 -6.17 -9.17
CA ALA A 13 -2.92 -5.66 -8.59
C ALA A 13 -2.11 -4.93 -9.67
N ALA A 14 -1.90 -3.63 -9.49
CA ALA A 14 -0.93 -2.89 -10.29
C ALA A 14 0.47 -3.48 -10.04
N THR A 15 1.16 -3.87 -11.11
CA THR A 15 2.53 -4.43 -11.13
C THR A 15 3.47 -3.71 -10.15
N SER A 16 4.05 -4.48 -9.21
CA SER A 16 4.90 -3.98 -8.12
C SER A 16 6.42 -4.02 -8.42
N SER A 17 6.82 -3.84 -9.68
CA SER A 17 8.25 -3.75 -10.05
C SER A 17 8.52 -2.47 -10.83
N GLY A 18 8.73 -1.38 -10.10
CA GLY A 18 9.08 -0.07 -10.64
C GLY A 18 9.55 0.85 -9.51
N ALA A 19 10.17 1.98 -9.86
CA ALA A 19 10.50 3.02 -8.88
C ALA A 19 9.22 3.42 -8.11
N PRO A 20 9.33 3.76 -6.81
CA PRO A 20 8.15 4.12 -6.03
C PRO A 20 7.39 5.28 -6.66
N PRO A 21 6.05 5.26 -6.59
CA PRO A 21 5.25 6.32 -7.15
C PRO A 21 5.49 7.64 -6.40
N THR A 22 5.20 8.77 -7.05
CA THR A 22 5.33 10.12 -6.46
C THR A 22 4.43 10.35 -5.24
N TYR A 23 3.40 9.53 -5.05
CA TYR A 23 2.50 9.55 -3.91
C TYR A 23 2.91 8.58 -2.79
N ALA A 24 4.07 7.92 -2.90
CA ALA A 24 4.60 7.09 -1.82
C ALA A 24 5.00 7.95 -0.61
N LEU A 25 4.77 7.41 0.58
CA LEU A 25 5.03 8.08 1.85
C LEU A 25 6.22 7.41 2.55
N PRO A 26 7.22 8.18 3.03
CA PRO A 26 8.29 7.63 3.87
C PRO A 26 7.74 7.06 5.18
N TYR A 27 8.26 5.91 5.62
CA TYR A 27 7.84 5.26 6.87
C TYR A 27 7.93 6.21 8.06
N ASP A 28 9.05 6.95 8.18
CA ASP A 28 9.25 7.89 9.28
C ASP A 28 8.15 8.94 9.33
N GLN A 29 7.72 9.47 8.18
CA GLN A 29 6.63 10.45 8.13
C GLN A 29 5.30 9.82 8.55
N LEU A 30 5.00 8.60 8.09
CA LEU A 30 3.80 7.86 8.53
C LEU A 30 3.82 7.59 10.04
N PHE A 31 4.97 7.22 10.59
CA PHE A 31 5.11 6.95 12.02
C PHE A 31 4.87 8.20 12.87
N HIS A 32 5.41 9.36 12.47
CA HIS A 32 5.13 10.62 13.16
C HIS A 32 3.62 10.95 13.14
N LEU A 33 2.96 10.84 11.98
CA LEU A 33 1.52 11.06 11.87
C LEU A 33 0.72 10.08 12.75
N ALA A 34 1.06 8.79 12.72
CA ALA A 34 0.39 7.79 13.54
C ALA A 34 0.53 8.08 15.03
N ARG A 35 1.69 8.59 15.47
CA ARG A 35 1.94 8.96 16.87
C ARG A 35 1.13 10.19 17.28
N ASP A 36 1.09 11.20 16.42
CA ASP A 36 0.35 12.45 16.66
C ASP A 36 -1.17 12.22 16.74
N HIS A 37 -1.68 11.20 16.03
CA HIS A 37 -3.07 10.77 16.08
C HIS A 37 -3.35 9.63 17.07
N PHE A 38 -2.39 9.30 17.95
CA PHE A 38 -2.52 8.24 18.97
C PHE A 38 -2.85 6.84 18.40
N LEU A 39 -2.51 6.58 17.14
CA LEU A 39 -2.71 5.29 16.47
C LEU A 39 -1.61 4.28 16.83
N ALA A 40 -0.40 4.75 17.14
CA ALA A 40 0.70 3.91 17.55
C ALA A 40 1.56 4.58 18.63
N THR A 41 1.96 3.80 19.65
CA THR A 41 2.78 4.28 20.78
C THR A 41 4.27 3.99 20.60
N SER A 42 4.64 3.13 19.65
CA SER A 42 6.03 2.76 19.34
C SER A 42 6.17 2.33 17.87
N ASP A 43 7.40 2.36 17.34
CA ASP A 43 7.71 1.87 15.98
C ASP A 43 7.27 0.42 15.81
N GLY A 44 7.61 -0.45 16.76
CA GLY A 44 7.22 -1.86 16.73
C GLY A 44 5.70 -2.08 16.70
N ALA A 45 4.93 -1.26 17.44
CA ALA A 45 3.47 -1.34 17.41
C ALA A 45 2.91 -0.96 16.02
N LEU A 46 3.42 0.11 15.40
CA LEU A 46 2.99 0.48 14.06
C LEU A 46 3.39 -0.58 13.02
N ARG A 47 4.61 -1.14 13.12
CA ARG A 47 5.07 -2.21 12.21
C ARG A 47 4.20 -3.45 12.31
N ALA A 48 3.77 -3.83 13.51
CA ALA A 48 2.85 -4.95 13.71
C ALA A 48 1.50 -4.70 13.01
N LEU A 49 0.91 -3.51 13.16
CA LEU A 49 -0.33 -3.14 12.48
C LEU A 49 -0.18 -3.17 10.96
N LEU A 50 0.91 -2.61 10.43
CA LEU A 50 1.19 -2.58 9.00
C LEU A 50 1.50 -3.97 8.42
N GLY A 51 1.98 -4.91 9.24
CA GLY A 51 2.30 -6.27 8.82
C GLY A 51 1.11 -6.96 8.13
N GLU A 52 -0.06 -6.91 8.74
CA GLU A 52 -1.28 -7.53 8.19
C GLU A 52 -1.67 -6.90 6.84
N PHE A 53 -1.62 -5.57 6.71
CA PHE A 53 -1.89 -4.90 5.43
C PHE A 53 -0.87 -5.26 4.34
N LYS A 54 0.40 -5.47 4.71
CA LYS A 54 1.46 -5.89 3.79
C LYS A 54 1.26 -7.34 3.34
N ASP A 55 0.94 -8.23 4.26
CA ASP A 55 0.69 -9.65 3.97
C ASP A 55 -0.50 -9.85 3.02
N HIS A 56 -1.50 -8.96 3.11
CA HIS A 56 -2.66 -8.93 2.20
C HIS A 56 -2.46 -8.07 0.94
N GLY A 57 -1.29 -7.46 0.74
CA GLY A 57 -0.99 -6.63 -0.43
C GLY A 57 -1.78 -5.32 -0.51
N LEU A 58 -2.38 -4.88 0.59
CA LEU A 58 -3.08 -3.60 0.71
C LEU A 58 -2.11 -2.43 0.84
N VAL A 59 -0.93 -2.69 1.40
CA VAL A 59 0.19 -1.75 1.46
C VAL A 59 1.41 -2.44 0.90
N VAL A 60 2.14 -1.76 0.03
CA VAL A 60 3.44 -2.22 -0.46
C VAL A 60 4.51 -1.23 -0.05
N SER A 61 5.74 -1.71 0.08
CA SER A 61 6.88 -0.91 0.49
C SER A 61 8.08 -1.17 -0.44
N SER A 62 8.95 -0.18 -0.55
CA SER A 62 10.23 -0.29 -1.25
C SER A 62 11.28 0.53 -0.51
N ALA A 63 12.55 0.13 -0.64
CA ALA A 63 13.67 0.93 -0.14
C ALA A 63 14.14 1.88 -1.24
N THR A 64 14.36 3.15 -0.90
CA THR A 64 14.82 4.18 -1.83
C THR A 64 16.14 4.80 -1.40
N GLY A 65 16.96 5.15 -2.39
CA GLY A 65 18.24 5.83 -2.18
C GLY A 65 19.32 4.95 -1.55
N GLU A 66 20.51 5.54 -1.37
CA GLU A 66 21.68 4.85 -0.81
C GLU A 66 21.50 4.50 0.67
N GLN A 67 20.71 5.28 1.40
CA GLN A 67 20.41 5.05 2.82
C GLN A 67 19.21 4.11 3.04
N SER A 68 18.65 3.52 1.98
CA SER A 68 17.54 2.56 2.05
C SER A 68 16.33 3.06 2.86
N THR A 69 15.90 4.29 2.60
CA THR A 69 14.69 4.84 3.23
C THR A 69 13.47 4.05 2.76
N GLU A 70 12.77 3.41 3.71
CA GLU A 70 11.52 2.69 3.44
C GLU A 70 10.42 3.70 3.08
N VAL A 71 9.87 3.55 1.88
CA VAL A 71 8.68 4.26 1.43
C VAL A 71 7.56 3.26 1.17
N MET A 72 6.32 3.67 1.36
CA MET A 72 5.16 2.80 1.23
C MET A 72 3.97 3.49 0.58
N TRP A 73 3.12 2.70 -0.08
CA TRP A 73 1.93 3.18 -0.76
C TRP A 73 0.88 2.06 -0.87
N ILE A 74 -0.35 2.46 -1.21
CA ILE A 74 -1.43 1.53 -1.54
C ILE A 74 -1.36 1.23 -3.04
N PRO A 75 -1.22 -0.04 -3.48
CA PRO A 75 -1.08 -0.41 -4.89
C PRO A 75 -2.43 -0.44 -5.62
N MET A 76 -3.21 0.63 -5.46
CA MET A 76 -4.56 0.76 -6.00
C MET A 76 -4.70 2.02 -6.85
N ARG A 77 -5.47 1.92 -7.93
CA ARG A 77 -5.81 3.08 -8.76
C ARG A 77 -6.63 4.10 -7.98
N ARG A 78 -6.43 5.38 -8.28
CA ARG A 78 -7.11 6.50 -7.63
C ARG A 78 -8.63 6.35 -7.58
N GLU A 79 -9.25 5.95 -8.70
CA GLU A 79 -10.71 5.83 -8.79
C GLU A 79 -11.27 4.75 -7.84
N ARG A 80 -10.47 3.71 -7.57
CA ARG A 80 -10.86 2.63 -6.65
C ARG A 80 -10.65 3.05 -5.19
N LEU A 81 -9.58 3.79 -4.89
CA LEU A 81 -9.37 4.38 -3.57
C LEU A 81 -10.51 5.34 -3.18
N ILE A 82 -10.99 6.15 -4.13
CA ILE A 82 -12.13 7.04 -3.92
C ILE A 82 -13.38 6.23 -3.52
N ARG A 83 -13.68 5.13 -4.23
CA ARG A 83 -14.82 4.26 -3.87
C ARG A 83 -14.68 3.63 -2.49
N VAL A 84 -13.47 3.28 -2.07
CA VAL A 84 -13.22 2.78 -0.72
C VAL A 84 -13.55 3.87 0.31
N LEU A 85 -13.12 5.11 0.07
CA LEU A 85 -13.45 6.25 0.94
C LEU A 85 -14.97 6.52 0.98
N GLU A 86 -15.65 6.48 -0.17
CA GLU A 86 -17.11 6.61 -0.25
C GLU A 86 -17.84 5.48 0.50
N THR A 87 -17.27 4.28 0.56
CA THR A 87 -17.87 3.14 1.25
C THR A 87 -17.61 3.19 2.77
N LEU A 88 -16.45 3.71 3.18
CA LEU A 88 -16.08 3.87 4.59
C LEU A 88 -16.77 5.08 5.25
N GLY A 89 -17.17 6.06 4.45
CA GLY A 89 -17.86 7.25 4.90
C GLY A 89 -19.37 7.15 4.71
N ASP A 90 -20.08 6.86 5.79
CA ASP A 90 -21.38 7.47 6.07
C ASP A 90 -21.28 8.96 5.74
N THR A 91 -21.95 9.41 4.67
CA THR A 91 -22.06 10.83 4.31
C THR A 91 -23.32 11.45 4.90
#